data_AF-A0A453C468-F1
#
_entry.id   AF-A0A453C468-F1
#
_cell.length_a   1.000
_cell.length_b   1.000
_cell.length_c   1.000
_cell.angle_alpha   90.00
_cell.angle_beta   90.00
_cell.angle_gamma   90.00
#
_symmetry.space_group_name_H-M   'P 1'
#
loop_
_entity.id
_entity.type
_entity.pdbx_description
1 polymer ?
#
loop_
_entity_poly.entity_id
_entity_poly.type
_entity_poly.pdbx_seq_one_letter_code
_entity_poly.pdbx_strand_id
1 'polypeptide(L)'
;DRLSALPDDVLIGILLKLRRTAYAARTSVLSRRWRRLWALLPNLNFTGDADHHRILPALAAHQAPVLQGLSAFVDDISAESVATWLPIAARRLSGGILLYNAVPQNQARERGVFELPRFENTTSIVFDLGFLGLAVPHSSVFARLVSLWLFGVHLHGPCELGDALSSPRCPSLRELKIRDAWGLGNFTIHSESLLQMELNNLYGLQQLTVDAKVLKELYVSSCFENSITAVSQPVANISAPQLASLHWMDAYDPSSVQLGEMAHLQLLETGHFLCLDIIWMTTHPIAIA
;
A
#
# COMPACT_ATOMS: atom_id res chain seq x y z
N ASP A 1 18.35 -11.41 -39.99
CA ASP A 1 17.83 -11.95 -38.72
C ASP A 1 16.72 -12.95 -39.03
N ARG A 2 16.85 -14.23 -38.62
CA ARG A 2 15.84 -15.28 -38.85
C ARG A 2 14.65 -15.18 -37.90
N LEU A 3 14.80 -14.49 -36.76
CA LEU A 3 13.74 -14.32 -35.78
C LEU A 3 12.73 -13.23 -36.21
N SER A 4 13.15 -12.30 -37.07
CA SER A 4 12.27 -11.30 -37.68
C SER A 4 11.15 -11.85 -38.56
N ALA A 5 11.20 -13.14 -38.94
CA ALA A 5 10.16 -13.82 -39.71
C ALA A 5 8.96 -14.27 -38.86
N LEU A 6 9.09 -14.27 -37.52
CA LEU A 6 8.02 -14.71 -36.63
C LEU A 6 6.87 -13.67 -36.57
N PRO A 7 5.63 -14.11 -36.31
CA PRO A 7 4.51 -13.24 -35.99
C PRO A 7 4.74 -12.37 -34.73
N ASP A 8 4.15 -11.17 -34.68
CA ASP A 8 4.40 -10.19 -33.61
C ASP A 8 3.99 -10.70 -32.22
N ASP A 9 2.94 -11.52 -32.14
CA ASP A 9 2.46 -12.19 -30.92
C ASP A 9 3.51 -13.16 -30.36
N VAL A 10 4.17 -13.94 -31.23
CA VAL A 10 5.27 -14.83 -30.83
C VAL A 10 6.45 -14.01 -30.30
N LEU A 11 6.78 -12.92 -30.97
CA LEU A 11 7.87 -12.02 -30.57
C LEU A 11 7.59 -11.34 -29.23
N ILE A 12 6.38 -10.84 -29.03
CA ILE A 12 5.91 -10.30 -27.75
C ILE A 12 5.97 -11.39 -26.66
N GLY A 13 5.56 -12.62 -26.99
CA GLY A 13 5.68 -13.78 -26.11
C GLY A 13 7.12 -14.02 -25.64
N ILE A 14 8.10 -13.97 -26.56
CA ILE A 14 9.52 -14.09 -26.22
C ILE A 14 9.96 -12.94 -25.30
N LEU A 15 9.62 -11.69 -25.64
CA LEU A 15 10.01 -10.52 -24.85
C LEU A 15 9.41 -10.55 -23.44
N LEU A 16 8.18 -11.04 -23.29
CA LEU A 16 7.52 -11.24 -21.98
C LEU A 16 8.30 -12.22 -21.09
N LYS A 17 8.94 -13.24 -21.67
CA LYS A 17 9.75 -14.20 -20.91
C LYS A 17 11.04 -13.62 -20.36
N LEU A 18 11.51 -12.48 -20.89
CA LEU A 18 12.70 -11.79 -20.39
C LEU A 18 12.47 -11.10 -19.03
N ARG A 19 11.20 -10.97 -18.60
CA ARG A 19 10.71 -10.43 -17.32
C ARG A 19 11.07 -8.98 -16.99
N ARG A 20 12.23 -8.48 -17.40
CA ARG A 20 12.73 -7.11 -17.17
C ARG A 20 12.63 -6.28 -18.45
N THR A 21 12.17 -5.04 -18.31
CA THR A 21 12.05 -4.09 -19.43
C THR A 21 13.40 -3.85 -20.09
N ALA A 22 14.48 -3.72 -19.32
CA ALA A 22 15.82 -3.50 -19.84
C ALA A 22 16.28 -4.64 -20.78
N TYR A 23 15.98 -5.89 -20.44
CA TYR A 23 16.32 -7.04 -21.29
C TYR A 23 15.45 -7.07 -22.55
N ALA A 24 14.14 -6.84 -22.40
CA ALA A 24 13.25 -6.74 -23.56
C ALA A 24 13.70 -5.63 -24.53
N ALA A 25 14.04 -4.45 -24.01
CA ALA A 25 14.55 -3.34 -24.80
C ALA A 25 15.90 -3.66 -25.48
N ARG A 26 16.86 -4.28 -24.77
CA ARG A 26 18.15 -4.69 -25.35
C ARG A 26 17.99 -5.74 -26.44
N THR A 27 17.19 -6.77 -26.20
CA THR A 27 16.88 -7.80 -27.20
C THR A 27 16.11 -7.22 -28.39
N SER A 28 15.35 -6.15 -28.18
CA SER A 28 14.64 -5.46 -29.26
C SER A 28 15.57 -4.79 -30.29
N VAL A 29 16.84 -4.55 -29.95
CA VAL A 29 17.83 -3.94 -30.86
C VAL A 29 18.26 -4.90 -31.97
N LEU A 30 18.03 -6.21 -31.82
CA LEU A 30 18.41 -7.24 -32.79
C LEU A 30 17.75 -7.06 -34.17
N SER A 31 16.62 -6.33 -34.24
CA SER A 31 15.89 -6.05 -35.47
C SER A 31 15.07 -4.77 -35.38
N ARG A 32 14.94 -4.03 -36.48
CA ARG A 32 14.09 -2.83 -36.56
C ARG A 32 12.64 -3.12 -36.18
N ARG A 33 12.14 -4.33 -36.49
CA ARG A 33 10.77 -4.77 -36.16
C ARG A 33 10.62 -4.95 -34.64
N TRP A 34 11.59 -5.60 -34.01
CA TRP A 34 11.57 -5.87 -32.58
C TRP A 34 11.65 -4.58 -31.75
N ARG A 35 12.40 -3.59 -32.22
CA ARG A 35 12.62 -2.29 -31.55
C ARG A 35 11.33 -1.59 -31.11
N ARG A 36 10.21 -1.85 -31.77
CA ARG A 36 8.89 -1.27 -31.42
C ARG A 36 8.03 -2.20 -30.56
N LEU A 37 8.30 -3.50 -30.54
CA LEU A 37 7.48 -4.49 -29.84
C LEU A 37 7.64 -4.43 -28.32
N TRP A 38 8.82 -4.07 -27.81
CA TRP A 38 9.01 -3.91 -26.36
C TRP A 38 8.11 -2.78 -25.81
N ALA A 39 7.83 -1.74 -26.61
CA ALA A 39 6.98 -0.62 -26.24
C ALA A 39 5.48 -0.99 -26.18
N LEU A 40 5.11 -2.18 -26.65
CA LEU A 40 3.74 -2.72 -26.58
C LEU A 40 3.55 -3.68 -25.41
N LEU A 41 4.60 -3.91 -24.60
CA LEU A 41 4.49 -4.86 -23.50
C LEU A 41 3.49 -4.38 -22.45
N PRO A 42 2.63 -5.27 -21.94
CA PRO A 42 1.63 -4.92 -20.93
C PRO A 42 2.25 -4.57 -19.57
N ASN A 43 3.48 -5.03 -19.29
CA ASN A 43 4.14 -4.82 -18.02
C ASN A 43 5.50 -4.18 -18.21
N LEU A 44 5.80 -3.16 -17.40
CA LEU A 44 7.13 -2.56 -17.31
C LEU A 44 7.74 -2.94 -15.97
N ASN A 45 8.90 -3.60 -16.01
CA ASN A 45 9.60 -4.07 -14.83
C ASN A 45 11.06 -3.57 -14.82
N PHE A 46 11.34 -2.70 -13.87
CA PHE A 46 12.64 -2.08 -13.58
C PHE A 46 13.32 -2.69 -12.34
N THR A 47 12.90 -3.89 -11.89
CA THR A 47 13.55 -4.58 -10.75
C THR A 47 14.97 -5.00 -11.11
N GLY A 48 15.94 -4.60 -10.27
CA GLY A 48 17.37 -4.85 -10.48
C GLY A 48 18.06 -3.83 -11.40
N ASP A 49 17.42 -2.70 -11.69
CA ASP A 49 18.02 -1.52 -12.32
C ASP A 49 17.97 -0.38 -11.30
N ALA A 50 19.09 -0.10 -10.62
CA ALA A 50 19.17 0.98 -9.62
C ALA A 50 18.93 2.37 -10.24
N ASP A 51 19.03 2.47 -11.57
CA ASP A 51 18.90 3.69 -12.34
C ASP A 51 17.42 4.03 -12.60
N HIS A 52 16.80 4.70 -11.62
CA HIS A 52 15.42 5.18 -11.71
C HIS A 52 15.20 6.19 -12.86
N HIS A 53 16.26 6.80 -13.40
CA HIS A 53 16.16 7.75 -14.52
C HIS A 53 15.64 7.10 -15.81
N ARG A 54 15.62 5.76 -15.90
CA ARG A 54 15.09 5.02 -17.06
C ARG A 54 13.57 4.89 -17.06
N ILE A 55 12.92 5.07 -15.91
CA ILE A 55 11.46 4.88 -15.79
C ILE A 55 10.72 5.88 -16.68
N LEU A 56 11.06 7.17 -16.59
CA LEU A 56 10.39 8.22 -17.34
C LEU A 56 10.58 8.08 -18.87
N PRO A 57 11.80 7.93 -19.41
CA PRO A 57 12.00 7.69 -20.84
C PRO A 57 11.30 6.41 -21.34
N ALA A 58 11.30 5.33 -20.54
CA ALA A 58 10.63 4.10 -20.91
C ALA A 58 9.11 4.27 -20.94
N LEU A 59 8.52 4.98 -19.97
CA LEU A 59 7.09 5.33 -19.99
C LEU A 59 6.73 6.22 -21.18
N ALA A 60 7.59 7.16 -21.56
CA ALA A 60 7.40 8.03 -22.72
C ALA A 60 7.50 7.26 -24.05
N ALA A 61 8.40 6.28 -24.13
CA ALA A 61 8.56 5.43 -25.30
C ALA A 61 7.53 4.29 -25.39
N HIS A 62 6.87 3.95 -24.27
CA HIS A 62 5.83 2.92 -24.19
C HIS A 62 4.55 3.37 -24.90
N GLN A 63 4.08 2.55 -25.84
CA GLN A 63 3.01 2.87 -26.78
C GLN A 63 1.68 2.18 -26.45
N ALA A 64 1.66 1.20 -25.54
CA ALA A 64 0.41 0.54 -25.21
C ALA A 64 -0.54 1.52 -24.48
N PRO A 65 -1.83 1.60 -24.88
CA PRO A 65 -2.78 2.52 -24.27
C PRO A 65 -3.06 2.16 -22.81
N VAL A 66 -2.90 0.88 -22.47
CA VAL A 66 -3.12 0.33 -21.14
C VAL A 66 -1.83 -0.33 -20.66
N LEU A 67 -1.43 0.00 -19.44
CA LEU A 67 -0.35 -0.63 -18.70
C LEU A 67 -0.98 -1.58 -17.67
N GLN A 68 -0.74 -2.88 -17.78
CA GLN A 68 -1.25 -3.86 -16.81
C GLN A 68 -0.43 -3.84 -15.52
N GLY A 69 0.86 -3.54 -15.61
CA GLY A 69 1.71 -3.54 -14.43
C GLY A 69 2.95 -2.67 -14.56
N LEU A 70 3.34 -2.06 -13.44
CA LEU A 70 4.59 -1.34 -13.30
C LEU A 70 5.29 -1.77 -12.02
N SER A 71 6.52 -2.28 -12.12
CA SER A 71 7.34 -2.59 -10.95
C SER A 71 8.68 -1.89 -11.04
N ALA A 72 9.06 -1.17 -9.98
CA ALA A 72 10.32 -0.46 -9.89
C ALA A 72 10.96 -0.73 -8.53
N PHE A 73 12.23 -1.12 -8.55
CA PHE A 73 13.10 -1.14 -7.38
C PHE A 73 14.14 -0.07 -7.62
N VAL A 74 14.16 0.95 -6.77
CA VAL A 74 14.99 2.14 -6.95
C VAL A 74 15.77 2.39 -5.66
N ASP A 75 16.98 2.93 -5.80
CA ASP A 75 17.80 3.32 -4.66
C ASP A 75 17.66 4.83 -4.46
N ASP A 76 17.24 5.23 -3.25
CA ASP A 76 17.18 6.61 -2.79
C ASP A 76 16.49 7.59 -3.76
N ILE A 77 15.35 7.21 -4.34
CA ILE A 77 14.61 8.07 -5.27
C ILE A 77 14.06 9.31 -4.52
N SER A 78 14.09 10.47 -5.18
CA SER A 78 13.50 11.71 -4.67
C SER A 78 11.99 11.80 -4.97
N ALA A 79 11.27 12.57 -4.15
CA ALA A 79 9.85 12.84 -4.39
C ALA A 79 9.59 13.54 -5.72
N GLU A 80 10.46 14.44 -6.15
CA GLU A 80 10.36 15.12 -7.46
C GLU A 80 10.40 14.13 -8.63
N SER A 81 11.30 13.14 -8.55
CA SER A 81 11.41 12.10 -9.56
C SER A 81 10.13 11.27 -9.62
N VAL A 82 9.61 10.82 -8.48
CA VAL A 82 8.32 10.10 -8.39
C VAL A 82 7.17 10.95 -8.94
N ALA A 83 7.07 12.22 -8.53
CA ALA A 83 6.05 13.16 -8.97
C ALA A 83 6.06 13.38 -10.50
N THR A 84 7.21 13.21 -11.15
CA THR A 84 7.35 13.39 -12.59
C THR A 84 6.76 12.21 -13.39
N TRP A 85 7.06 10.96 -13.00
CA TRP A 85 6.68 9.80 -13.80
C TRP A 85 5.40 9.09 -13.31
N LEU A 86 5.10 9.16 -12.01
CA LEU A 86 3.97 8.42 -11.42
C LEU A 86 2.61 8.85 -11.99
N PRO A 87 2.31 10.15 -12.22
CA PRO A 87 1.05 10.55 -12.83
C PRO A 87 0.89 10.03 -14.28
N ILE A 88 1.99 9.90 -15.02
CA ILE A 88 1.99 9.38 -16.40
C ILE A 88 1.67 7.87 -16.40
N ALA A 89 2.22 7.13 -15.43
CA ALA A 89 1.90 5.72 -15.24
C ALA A 89 0.45 5.53 -14.77
N ALA A 90 0.03 6.29 -13.75
CA ALA A 90 -1.27 6.16 -13.09
C ALA A 90 -2.46 6.23 -14.07
N ARG A 91 -2.40 7.13 -15.06
CA ARG A 91 -3.45 7.29 -16.09
C ARG A 91 -3.64 6.07 -16.98
N ARG A 92 -2.61 5.24 -17.14
CA ARG A 92 -2.65 4.05 -18.01
C ARG A 92 -2.75 2.74 -17.24
N LEU A 93 -2.50 2.77 -15.93
CA LEU A 93 -2.45 1.57 -15.10
C LEU A 93 -3.85 0.95 -14.92
N SER A 94 -3.93 -0.36 -15.16
CA SER A 94 -5.16 -1.16 -15.05
C SER A 94 -5.03 -2.39 -14.14
N GLY A 95 -3.81 -2.68 -13.66
CA GLY A 95 -3.54 -3.77 -12.73
C GLY A 95 -2.76 -3.26 -11.52
N GLY A 96 -1.50 -3.68 -11.38
CA GLY A 96 -0.71 -3.43 -10.18
C GLY A 96 0.43 -2.43 -10.38
N ILE A 97 0.76 -1.68 -9.33
CA ILE A 97 2.03 -0.96 -9.24
C ILE A 97 2.80 -1.39 -7.99
N LEU A 98 4.09 -1.65 -8.17
CA LEU A 98 5.06 -1.90 -7.11
C LEU A 98 6.17 -0.85 -7.21
N LEU A 99 6.34 -0.02 -6.20
CA LEU A 99 7.49 0.86 -6.05
C LEU A 99 8.18 0.50 -4.74
N TYR A 100 9.45 0.11 -4.82
CA TYR A 100 10.29 -0.12 -3.66
C TYR A 100 11.48 0.83 -3.72
N ASN A 101 11.59 1.70 -2.71
CA ASN A 101 12.66 2.67 -2.56
C ASN A 101 13.63 2.22 -1.46
N ALA A 102 14.77 1.65 -1.84
CA ALA A 102 15.79 1.27 -0.88
C ALA A 102 16.47 2.53 -0.31
N VAL A 103 16.40 2.72 1.01
CA VAL A 103 17.03 3.84 1.71
C VAL A 103 17.90 3.30 2.84
N PRO A 104 19.14 3.81 3.00
CA PRO A 104 19.97 3.46 4.15
C PRO A 104 19.28 3.88 5.46
N GLN A 105 19.21 2.97 6.44
CA GLN A 105 18.50 3.16 7.72
C GLN A 105 18.86 4.49 8.45
N ASN A 106 20.07 4.99 8.22
CA ASN A 106 20.62 6.15 8.93
C ASN A 106 20.13 7.51 8.35
N GLN A 107 19.36 7.49 7.25
CA GLN A 107 18.95 8.67 6.50
C GLN A 107 17.42 8.86 6.43
N ALA A 108 16.66 8.20 7.31
CA ALA A 108 15.21 8.41 7.48
C ALA A 108 14.91 9.79 8.12
N ARG A 109 15.32 10.86 7.44
CA ARG A 109 14.97 12.25 7.73
C ARG A 109 13.73 12.61 6.92
N GLU A 110 13.09 13.72 7.26
CA GLU A 110 12.00 14.29 6.45
C GLU A 110 12.46 14.47 4.99
N ARG A 111 11.90 13.66 4.09
CA ARG A 111 12.21 13.69 2.66
C ARG A 111 11.13 14.48 1.92
N GLY A 112 11.39 14.82 0.65
CA GLY A 112 10.41 15.57 -0.14
C GLY A 112 9.03 14.90 -0.18
N VAL A 113 8.00 15.69 -0.45
CA VAL A 113 6.60 15.25 -0.52
C VAL A 113 6.15 15.21 -1.98
N PHE A 114 5.37 14.19 -2.36
CA PHE A 114 4.63 14.16 -3.62
C PHE A 114 3.15 13.83 -3.40
N GLU A 115 2.30 14.27 -4.33
CA GLU A 115 0.87 13.96 -4.29
C GLU A 115 0.57 12.63 -4.96
N LEU A 116 -0.29 11.83 -4.33
CA LEU A 116 -0.79 10.59 -4.88
C LEU A 116 -1.68 10.89 -6.10
N PRO A 117 -1.33 10.42 -7.31
CA PRO A 117 -2.15 10.66 -8.49
C PRO A 117 -3.42 9.80 -8.48
N ARG A 118 -4.35 10.15 -9.35
CA ARG A 118 -5.58 9.38 -9.54
C ARG A 118 -5.27 8.07 -10.26
N PHE A 119 -5.60 6.96 -9.60
CA PHE A 119 -5.48 5.61 -10.15
C PHE A 119 -6.88 5.08 -10.50
N GLU A 120 -7.37 5.42 -11.70
CA GLU A 120 -8.75 5.11 -12.10
C GLU A 120 -9.02 3.61 -12.25
N ASN A 121 -8.03 2.88 -12.80
CA ASN A 121 -8.19 1.46 -13.13
C ASN A 121 -7.26 0.52 -12.38
N THR A 122 -6.38 1.04 -11.52
CA THR A 122 -5.44 0.23 -10.74
C THR A 122 -6.17 -0.58 -9.68
N THR A 123 -5.81 -1.85 -9.57
CA THR A 123 -6.38 -2.79 -8.61
C THR A 123 -5.46 -3.06 -7.42
N SER A 124 -4.15 -2.80 -7.55
CA SER A 124 -3.19 -3.00 -6.46
C SER A 124 -2.10 -1.93 -6.48
N ILE A 125 -1.82 -1.36 -5.31
CA ILE A 125 -0.74 -0.39 -5.10
C ILE A 125 0.11 -0.92 -3.95
N VAL A 126 1.39 -1.14 -4.20
CA VAL A 126 2.38 -1.50 -3.19
C VAL A 126 3.51 -0.48 -3.26
N PHE A 127 3.57 0.38 -2.26
CA PHE A 127 4.60 1.41 -2.16
C PHE A 127 5.41 1.19 -0.88
N ASP A 128 6.68 0.85 -1.04
CA ASP A 128 7.69 1.11 -0.03
C ASP A 128 8.44 2.37 -0.45
N LEU A 129 8.17 3.46 0.25
CA LEU A 129 8.62 4.78 -0.16
C LEU A 129 9.92 5.21 0.49
N GLY A 130 10.53 4.38 1.35
CA GLY A 130 11.79 4.75 2.02
C GLY A 130 11.67 6.10 2.73
N PHE A 131 10.54 6.29 3.41
CA PHE A 131 10.15 7.47 4.17
C PHE A 131 9.92 8.75 3.34
N LEU A 132 9.61 8.66 2.04
CA LEU A 132 9.13 9.83 1.29
C LEU A 132 7.78 10.34 1.82
N GLY A 133 7.58 11.64 1.67
CA GLY A 133 6.31 12.28 1.96
C GLY A 133 5.25 11.94 0.91
N LEU A 134 4.07 11.52 1.36
CA LEU A 134 2.92 11.23 0.51
C LEU A 134 1.73 12.08 0.94
N ALA A 135 1.25 12.93 0.03
CA ALA A 135 0.01 13.67 0.20
C ALA A 135 -1.15 13.03 -0.56
N VAL A 136 -2.31 12.91 0.08
CA VAL A 136 -3.51 12.33 -0.54
C VAL A 136 -4.52 13.44 -0.86
N PRO A 137 -4.81 13.73 -2.14
CA PRO A 137 -5.77 14.76 -2.51
C PRO A 137 -7.21 14.43 -2.10
N HIS A 138 -8.02 15.44 -1.74
CA HIS A 138 -9.46 15.28 -1.43
C HIS A 138 -10.29 14.67 -2.58
N SER A 139 -9.84 14.86 -3.82
CA SER A 139 -10.56 14.42 -5.02
C SER A 139 -10.16 13.02 -5.50
N SER A 140 -9.40 12.28 -4.71
CA SER A 140 -8.92 10.95 -5.06
C SER A 140 -10.05 9.93 -4.92
N VAL A 141 -10.37 9.22 -6.01
CA VAL A 141 -11.30 8.09 -6.00
C VAL A 141 -10.55 6.89 -6.55
N PHE A 142 -10.51 5.82 -5.76
CA PHE A 142 -9.83 4.56 -6.09
C PHE A 142 -10.86 3.44 -6.26
N ALA A 143 -11.82 3.64 -7.16
CA ALA A 143 -13.01 2.81 -7.32
C ALA A 143 -12.71 1.31 -7.51
N ARG A 144 -11.59 0.98 -8.16
CA ARG A 144 -11.18 -0.39 -8.50
C ARG A 144 -10.06 -0.94 -7.64
N LEU A 145 -9.54 -0.16 -6.69
CA LEU A 145 -8.43 -0.57 -5.84
C LEU A 145 -8.90 -1.66 -4.88
N VAL A 146 -8.23 -2.81 -4.94
CA VAL A 146 -8.52 -4.01 -4.14
C VAL A 146 -7.52 -4.16 -3.00
N SER A 147 -6.26 -3.80 -3.23
CA SER A 147 -5.16 -3.96 -2.27
C SER A 147 -4.28 -2.71 -2.25
N LEU A 148 -4.05 -2.15 -1.06
CA LEU A 148 -3.17 -1.01 -0.84
C LEU A 148 -2.18 -1.32 0.27
N TRP A 149 -0.89 -1.34 -0.07
CA TRP A 149 0.20 -1.50 0.87
C TRP A 149 1.09 -0.25 0.85
N LEU A 150 1.25 0.38 2.00
CA LEU A 150 2.10 1.54 2.21
C LEU A 150 3.14 1.19 3.28
N PHE A 151 4.41 1.22 2.91
CA PHE A 151 5.53 0.96 3.79
C PHE A 151 6.50 2.14 3.75
N GLY A 152 7.08 2.48 4.90
CA GLY A 152 8.08 3.54 4.99
C GLY A 152 7.56 4.84 4.40
N VAL A 153 6.51 5.44 4.97
CA VAL A 153 5.86 6.62 4.39
C VAL A 153 5.68 7.72 5.43
N HIS A 154 5.91 8.98 5.03
CA HIS A 154 5.49 10.14 5.80
C HIS A 154 4.20 10.68 5.21
N LEU A 155 3.07 10.50 5.90
CA LEU A 155 1.79 10.98 5.40
C LEU A 155 1.63 12.46 5.74
N HIS A 156 1.39 13.26 4.71
CA HIS A 156 1.18 14.70 4.83
C HIS A 156 -0.17 15.10 4.25
N GLY A 157 -0.71 16.23 4.71
CA GLY A 157 -1.77 16.93 4.00
C GLY A 157 -3.07 17.11 4.78
N PRO A 158 -4.03 17.82 4.18
CA PRO A 158 -5.29 18.24 4.82
C PRO A 158 -6.37 17.14 4.88
N CYS A 159 -6.23 16.07 4.09
CA CYS A 159 -7.08 14.88 4.17
C CYS A 159 -6.46 13.85 5.10
N GLU A 160 -7.24 13.37 6.06
CA GLU A 160 -6.89 12.16 6.78
C GLU A 160 -6.90 10.99 5.78
N LEU A 161 -5.83 10.19 5.72
CA LEU A 161 -5.70 9.05 4.80
C LEU A 161 -6.93 8.13 4.87
N GLY A 162 -7.50 7.96 6.06
CA GLY A 162 -8.68 7.15 6.31
C GLY A 162 -9.93 7.60 5.51
N ASP A 163 -10.14 8.91 5.33
CA ASP A 163 -11.24 9.42 4.49
C ASP A 163 -11.06 9.06 3.02
N ALA A 164 -9.82 9.09 2.53
CA ALA A 164 -9.50 8.71 1.16
C ALA A 164 -9.66 7.20 0.92
N LEU A 165 -9.51 6.38 1.96
CA LEU A 165 -9.59 4.92 1.91
C LEU A 165 -10.95 4.34 2.31
N SER A 166 -11.87 5.17 2.81
CA SER A 166 -13.22 4.74 3.18
C SER A 166 -14.09 4.43 1.95
N SER A 167 -15.16 3.64 2.14
CA SER A 167 -15.98 3.08 1.05
C SER A 167 -16.54 4.07 0.01
N PRO A 168 -16.88 5.35 0.32
CA PRO A 168 -17.30 6.29 -0.72
C PRO A 168 -16.25 6.50 -1.82
N ARG A 169 -14.97 6.32 -1.50
CA ARG A 169 -13.84 6.53 -2.43
C ARG A 169 -13.12 5.23 -2.81
N CYS A 170 -13.22 4.20 -1.96
CA CYS A 170 -12.59 2.89 -2.13
C CYS A 170 -13.58 1.72 -1.94
N PRO A 171 -14.66 1.61 -2.75
CA PRO A 171 -15.71 0.60 -2.57
C PRO A 171 -15.26 -0.85 -2.83
N SER A 172 -14.07 -1.04 -3.43
CA SER A 172 -13.53 -2.37 -3.76
C SER A 172 -12.36 -2.80 -2.88
N LEU A 173 -11.94 -1.97 -1.91
CA LEU A 173 -10.73 -2.21 -1.13
C LEU A 173 -10.97 -3.37 -0.16
N ARG A 174 -10.19 -4.44 -0.31
CA ARG A 174 -10.26 -5.67 0.48
C ARG A 174 -9.08 -5.83 1.42
N GLU A 175 -7.93 -5.28 1.07
CA GLU A 175 -6.70 -5.41 1.84
C GLU A 175 -6.03 -4.06 2.01
N LEU A 176 -5.75 -3.69 3.26
CA LEU A 176 -5.00 -2.50 3.63
C LEU A 176 -3.83 -2.88 4.53
N LYS A 177 -2.62 -2.52 4.14
CA LYS A 177 -1.41 -2.69 4.96
C LYS A 177 -0.68 -1.38 5.07
N ILE A 178 -0.40 -0.93 6.29
CA ILE A 178 0.40 0.26 6.56
C ILE A 178 1.50 -0.15 7.54
N ARG A 179 2.77 0.00 7.14
CA ARG A 179 3.92 -0.24 8.01
C ARG A 179 4.90 0.92 8.00
N ASP A 180 5.57 1.12 9.12
CA ASP A 180 6.64 2.10 9.27
C ASP A 180 6.22 3.51 8.78
N ALA A 181 5.11 4.01 9.31
CA ALA A 181 4.49 5.24 8.81
C ALA A 181 4.43 6.36 9.85
N TRP A 182 4.61 7.59 9.40
CA TRP A 182 4.51 8.81 10.20
C TRP A 182 3.35 9.68 9.71
N GLY A 183 2.89 10.62 10.54
CA GLY A 183 1.87 11.60 10.15
C GLY A 183 0.41 11.10 10.22
N LEU A 184 0.19 9.92 10.79
CA LEU A 184 -1.14 9.36 11.09
C LEU A 184 -1.50 9.60 12.56
N GLY A 185 -1.76 10.85 12.95
CA GLY A 185 -2.19 11.14 14.33
C GLY A 185 -3.56 10.54 14.62
N ASN A 186 -4.52 10.77 13.74
CA ASN A 186 -5.85 10.18 13.79
C ASN A 186 -6.07 9.35 12.53
N PHE A 187 -6.52 8.11 12.69
CA PHE A 187 -6.84 7.23 11.58
C PHE A 187 -8.24 6.66 11.76
N THR A 188 -9.17 7.18 10.95
CA THR A 188 -10.56 6.74 10.92
C THR A 188 -10.88 6.10 9.58
N ILE A 189 -11.30 4.84 9.57
CA ILE A 189 -11.69 4.14 8.34
C ILE A 189 -13.10 3.55 8.48
N HIS A 190 -13.95 3.88 7.50
CA HIS A 190 -15.29 3.31 7.36
C HIS A 190 -15.34 2.49 6.07
N SER A 191 -15.42 1.17 6.18
CA SER A 191 -15.35 0.28 5.02
C SER A 191 -16.37 -0.85 5.03
N GLU A 192 -17.16 -0.95 3.97
CA GLU A 192 -18.10 -2.04 3.68
C GLU A 192 -17.45 -3.17 2.85
N SER A 193 -16.17 -3.04 2.47
CA SER A 193 -15.48 -4.01 1.59
C SER A 193 -14.19 -4.60 2.17
N LEU A 194 -13.63 -3.99 3.22
CA LEU A 194 -12.31 -4.36 3.76
C LEU A 194 -12.37 -5.71 4.49
N LEU A 195 -11.56 -6.67 4.05
CA LEU A 195 -11.48 -8.02 4.61
C LEU A 195 -10.27 -8.20 5.53
N GLN A 196 -9.15 -7.54 5.20
CA GLN A 196 -7.91 -7.63 5.94
C GLN A 196 -7.30 -6.26 6.15
N MET A 197 -6.86 -6.00 7.38
CA MET A 197 -6.21 -4.77 7.77
C MET A 197 -4.98 -5.06 8.63
N GLU A 198 -3.83 -4.50 8.26
CA GLU A 198 -2.59 -4.59 9.01
C GLU A 198 -2.01 -3.20 9.25
N LEU A 199 -1.82 -2.85 10.52
CA LEU A 199 -1.15 -1.64 10.99
C LEU A 199 0.06 -2.04 11.82
N ASN A 200 1.25 -1.61 11.42
CA ASN A 200 2.49 -1.93 12.12
C ASN A 200 3.40 -0.70 12.19
N ASN A 201 4.05 -0.45 13.32
CA ASN A 201 5.02 0.64 13.48
C ASN A 201 4.48 2.01 13.01
N LEU A 202 3.29 2.40 13.50
CA LEU A 202 2.70 3.70 13.20
C LEU A 202 3.14 4.75 14.22
N TYR A 203 4.04 5.63 13.81
CA TYR A 203 4.67 6.60 14.69
C TYR A 203 3.76 7.81 14.94
N GLY A 204 3.36 7.99 16.20
CA GLY A 204 2.56 9.14 16.65
C GLY A 204 1.05 8.95 16.51
N LEU A 205 0.56 7.72 16.32
CA LEU A 205 -0.87 7.43 16.31
C LEU A 205 -1.48 7.68 17.70
N GLN A 206 -2.50 8.52 17.75
CA GLN A 206 -3.25 8.89 18.95
C GLN A 206 -4.65 8.32 18.93
N GLN A 207 -5.30 8.32 17.77
CA GLN A 207 -6.66 7.80 17.63
C GLN A 207 -6.75 6.81 16.47
N LEU A 208 -7.29 5.62 16.76
CA LEU A 208 -7.66 4.63 15.75
C LEU A 208 -9.17 4.40 15.81
N THR A 209 -9.86 4.55 14.69
CA THR A 209 -11.28 4.21 14.58
C THR A 209 -11.49 3.35 13.34
N VAL A 210 -12.00 2.14 13.53
CA VAL A 210 -12.25 1.18 12.47
C VAL A 210 -13.72 0.79 12.52
N ASP A 211 -14.49 1.17 11.51
CA ASP A 211 -15.83 0.64 11.26
C ASP A 211 -15.79 -0.18 9.97
N ALA A 212 -15.64 -1.49 10.11
CA ALA A 212 -15.47 -2.39 8.99
C ALA A 212 -16.24 -3.69 9.19
N LYS A 213 -17.49 -3.71 8.73
CA LYS A 213 -18.46 -4.77 9.05
C LYS A 213 -18.11 -6.14 8.49
N VAL A 214 -17.36 -6.19 7.39
CA VAL A 214 -16.97 -7.44 6.72
C VAL A 214 -15.52 -7.85 7.02
N LEU A 215 -14.82 -7.10 7.88
CA LEU A 215 -13.44 -7.35 8.24
C LEU A 215 -13.29 -8.73 8.89
N LYS A 216 -12.32 -9.50 8.42
CA LYS A 216 -12.03 -10.87 8.88
C LYS A 216 -10.75 -10.95 9.68
N GLU A 217 -9.75 -10.15 9.30
CA GLU A 217 -8.43 -10.15 9.93
C GLU A 217 -7.99 -8.73 10.26
N LEU A 218 -7.62 -8.50 11.52
CA LEU A 218 -7.04 -7.25 11.99
C LEU A 218 -5.73 -7.55 12.72
N TYR A 219 -4.66 -6.89 12.28
CA TYR A 219 -3.35 -6.93 12.92
C TYR A 219 -2.93 -5.51 13.29
N VAL A 220 -2.63 -5.27 14.56
CA VAL A 220 -2.18 -3.98 15.11
C VAL A 220 -0.97 -4.25 16.00
N SER A 221 0.16 -3.62 15.69
CA SER A 221 1.42 -3.85 16.41
C SER A 221 2.30 -2.62 16.43
N SER A 222 2.84 -2.29 17.59
CA SER A 222 3.79 -1.19 17.77
C SER A 222 3.29 0.15 17.18
N CYS A 223 1.98 0.38 17.22
CA CYS A 223 1.32 1.61 16.78
C CYS A 223 1.16 2.61 17.94
N PHE A 224 1.13 2.12 19.19
CA PHE A 224 0.91 2.95 20.37
C PHE A 224 2.14 3.02 21.31
N GLU A 225 3.18 2.22 21.05
CA GLU A 225 4.38 2.10 21.90
C GLU A 225 5.14 3.43 22.14
N ASN A 226 5.09 4.37 21.20
CA ASN A 226 5.83 5.64 21.31
C ASN A 226 5.03 6.79 21.96
N SER A 227 3.91 6.51 22.63
CA SER A 227 3.10 7.55 23.29
C SER A 227 3.71 8.12 24.57
N ILE A 228 4.95 7.79 24.93
CA ILE A 228 5.62 8.23 26.17
C ILE A 228 5.74 9.77 26.22
N THR A 229 5.68 10.44 25.06
CA THR A 229 5.65 11.91 24.94
C THR A 229 4.25 12.49 24.70
N ALA A 230 3.21 11.65 24.60
CA ALA A 230 1.85 12.09 24.29
C ALA A 230 1.19 12.70 25.53
N VAL A 231 0.57 13.86 25.34
CA VAL A 231 -0.19 14.59 26.37
C VAL A 231 -1.47 13.85 26.78
N SER A 232 -1.92 12.90 25.96
CA SER A 232 -3.14 12.11 26.13
C SER A 232 -2.88 10.62 25.86
N GLN A 233 -3.58 9.74 26.58
CA GLN A 233 -3.57 8.30 26.28
C GLN A 233 -4.12 8.05 24.87
N PRO A 234 -3.51 7.13 24.09
CA PRO A 234 -4.04 6.75 22.79
C PRO A 234 -5.38 6.01 22.94
N VAL A 235 -6.30 6.27 22.01
CA VAL A 235 -7.66 5.72 21.99
C VAL A 235 -7.85 4.88 20.73
N ALA A 236 -8.43 3.70 20.88
CA ALA A 236 -8.81 2.85 19.76
C ALA A 236 -10.27 2.43 19.88
N ASN A 237 -11.03 2.52 18.79
CA ASN A 237 -12.41 2.05 18.71
C ASN A 237 -12.59 1.17 17.47
N ILE A 238 -12.87 -0.11 17.68
CA ILE A 238 -12.91 -1.13 16.63
C ILE A 238 -14.30 -1.76 16.58
N SER A 239 -15.05 -1.46 15.53
CA SER A 239 -16.32 -2.09 15.16
C SER A 239 -16.10 -3.02 13.96
N ALA A 240 -15.97 -4.32 14.25
CA ALA A 240 -15.74 -5.36 13.24
C ALA A 240 -16.49 -6.65 13.63
N PRO A 241 -17.83 -6.70 13.49
CA PRO A 241 -18.65 -7.83 13.96
C PRO A 241 -18.28 -9.16 13.32
N GLN A 242 -17.76 -9.15 12.10
CA GLN A 242 -17.39 -10.34 11.33
C GLN A 242 -15.95 -10.81 11.55
N LEU A 243 -15.21 -10.17 12.45
CA LEU A 243 -13.78 -10.43 12.70
C LEU A 243 -13.57 -11.86 13.20
N ALA A 244 -12.67 -12.58 12.52
CA ALA A 244 -12.32 -13.95 12.86
C ALA A 244 -10.93 -14.04 13.51
N SER A 245 -9.99 -13.16 13.12
CA SER A 245 -8.65 -13.08 13.72
C SER A 245 -8.32 -11.66 14.17
N LEU A 246 -7.94 -11.52 15.43
CA LEU A 246 -7.40 -10.29 16.00
C LEU A 246 -6.00 -10.55 16.55
N HIS A 247 -5.02 -9.83 16.00
CA HIS A 247 -3.66 -9.78 16.52
C HIS A 247 -3.40 -8.37 17.08
N TRP A 248 -3.42 -8.24 18.40
CA TRP A 248 -3.19 -6.99 19.11
C TRP A 248 -1.87 -7.05 19.88
N MET A 249 -0.79 -6.63 19.23
CA MET A 249 0.57 -6.65 19.79
C MET A 249 0.96 -5.35 20.51
N ASP A 250 0.08 -4.36 20.52
CA ASP A 250 0.25 -3.12 21.30
C ASP A 250 -0.21 -3.27 22.76
N ALA A 251 0.14 -2.29 23.59
CA ALA A 251 -0.44 -2.18 24.93
C ALA A 251 -1.98 -2.11 24.85
N TYR A 252 -2.65 -2.79 25.78
CA TYR A 252 -4.12 -2.83 25.85
C TYR A 252 -4.57 -2.24 27.19
N ASP A 253 -5.33 -1.13 27.12
CA ASP A 253 -6.02 -0.53 28.26
C ASP A 253 -7.51 -0.49 27.93
N PRO A 254 -8.38 -1.23 28.65
CA PRO A 254 -9.82 -1.28 28.35
C PRO A 254 -10.52 0.07 28.56
N SER A 255 -9.89 1.04 29.24
CA SER A 255 -10.44 2.39 29.36
C SER A 255 -10.25 3.23 28.08
N SER A 256 -9.29 2.87 27.23
CA SER A 256 -8.96 3.60 26.00
C SER A 256 -9.11 2.78 24.72
N VAL A 257 -9.08 1.45 24.81
CA VAL A 257 -9.28 0.51 23.71
C VAL A 257 -10.66 -0.12 23.82
N GLN A 258 -11.57 0.32 22.95
CA GLN A 258 -12.92 -0.20 22.82
C GLN A 258 -12.97 -1.16 21.64
N LEU A 259 -13.12 -2.45 21.96
CA LEU A 259 -13.41 -3.48 20.98
C LEU A 259 -14.92 -3.74 21.02
N GLY A 260 -15.59 -3.48 19.91
CA GLY A 260 -17.02 -3.78 19.73
C GLY A 260 -17.29 -5.29 19.79
N GLU A 261 -18.56 -5.68 19.68
CA GLU A 261 -18.93 -7.10 19.70
C GLU A 261 -18.31 -7.85 18.51
N MET A 262 -17.55 -8.91 18.79
CA MET A 262 -16.85 -9.74 17.80
C MET A 262 -17.32 -11.19 17.92
N ALA A 263 -18.61 -11.43 17.69
CA ALA A 263 -19.25 -12.74 17.86
C ALA A 263 -18.63 -13.87 17.01
N HIS A 264 -17.85 -13.53 15.99
CA HIS A 264 -17.19 -14.48 15.09
C HIS A 264 -15.69 -14.69 15.36
N LEU A 265 -15.15 -14.14 16.47
CA LEU A 265 -13.72 -14.21 16.78
C LEU A 265 -13.29 -15.66 17.07
N GLN A 266 -12.29 -16.15 16.33
CA GLN A 266 -11.74 -17.50 16.44
C GLN A 266 -10.31 -17.50 16.95
N LEU A 267 -9.54 -16.46 16.62
CA LEU A 267 -8.15 -16.29 17.02
C LEU A 267 -7.96 -14.90 17.66
N LEU A 268 -7.40 -14.90 18.86
CA LEU A 268 -6.94 -13.70 19.54
C LEU A 268 -5.46 -13.92 19.92
N GLU A 269 -4.58 -13.09 19.37
CA GLU A 269 -3.18 -13.04 19.75
C GLU A 269 -2.89 -11.69 20.40
N THR A 270 -2.33 -11.69 21.61
CA THR A 270 -2.02 -10.48 22.37
C THR A 270 -0.54 -10.40 22.69
N GLY A 271 0.05 -9.21 22.57
CA GLY A 271 1.47 -9.00 22.85
C GLY A 271 1.83 -9.33 24.31
N HIS A 272 3.02 -9.88 24.52
CA HIS A 272 3.52 -10.29 25.84
C HIS A 272 4.05 -9.10 26.67
N PHE A 273 3.24 -8.08 27.01
CA PHE A 273 3.61 -7.15 28.10
C PHE A 273 2.37 -6.68 28.88
N LEU A 274 2.28 -7.15 30.13
CA LEU A 274 1.40 -6.70 31.22
C LEU A 274 -0.12 -6.65 30.93
N CYS A 275 -0.74 -7.79 30.70
CA CYS A 275 -2.18 -7.93 30.95
C CYS A 275 -2.38 -8.62 32.31
N LEU A 276 -2.56 -7.84 33.37
CA LEU A 276 -2.93 -8.35 34.71
C LEU A 276 -4.39 -8.82 34.79
N ASP A 277 -5.20 -8.65 33.73
CA ASP A 277 -6.64 -8.89 33.75
C ASP A 277 -7.16 -9.78 32.60
N ILE A 278 -6.38 -10.74 32.11
CA ILE A 278 -6.87 -11.78 31.16
C ILE A 278 -8.04 -12.59 31.77
N ILE A 279 -8.22 -12.55 33.09
CA ILE A 279 -9.35 -13.20 33.76
C ILE A 279 -10.68 -12.51 33.42
N TRP A 280 -10.72 -11.22 33.07
CA TRP A 280 -12.00 -10.53 32.76
C TRP A 280 -12.57 -10.81 31.37
N MET A 281 -11.72 -11.08 30.37
CA MET A 281 -12.17 -11.47 29.01
C MET A 281 -12.79 -12.88 28.95
N THR A 282 -12.55 -13.72 29.96
CA THR A 282 -13.11 -15.09 30.04
C THR A 282 -14.25 -15.22 31.06
N THR A 283 -14.44 -14.24 31.95
CA THR A 283 -15.37 -14.38 33.10
C THR A 283 -16.63 -13.52 33.01
N HIS A 284 -16.74 -12.61 32.05
CA HIS A 284 -18.01 -11.94 31.75
C HIS A 284 -18.53 -12.46 30.41
N PRO A 285 -19.52 -13.38 30.41
CA PRO A 285 -20.12 -13.83 29.16
C PRO A 285 -20.72 -12.63 28.47
N ILE A 286 -20.23 -12.35 27.25
CA ILE A 286 -21.01 -11.63 26.24
C ILE A 286 -22.34 -12.38 26.19
N ALA A 287 -23.41 -11.72 26.63
CA ALA A 287 -24.72 -12.32 26.71
C ALA A 287 -25.17 -12.66 25.29
N ILE A 288 -25.04 -13.94 24.94
CA ILE A 288 -25.61 -14.54 23.74
C ILE A 288 -27.14 -14.45 23.91
N ALA A 289 -27.78 -13.62 23.10
CA ALA A 289 -29.23 -13.61 22.89
C ALA A 289 -29.51 -13.75 21.39
#